data_AF-A0A2E7Z6A9-F1
#
_entry.id   AF-A0A2E7Z6A9-F1
#
_cell.length_a   1.000
_cell.length_b   1.000
_cell.length_c   1.000
_cell.angle_alpha   90.00
_cell.angle_beta   90.00
_cell.angle_gamma   90.00
#
_symmetry.space_group_name_H-M   'P 1'
#
loop_
_entity.id
_entity.type
_entity.pdbx_description
1 polymer ?
#
loop_
_entity_poly.entity_id
_entity_poly.type
_entity_poly.pdbx_seq_one_letter_code
_entity_poly.pdbx_strand_id
1 'polypeptide(L)'
;MPWARQETAFPKGGQVGQVTYKTLARRPTLQERTYLRDLARRYVDICQHPDQAQRRQLWRQHNSLRRTPPPIYIRAFAWNEMPEAEPRCQDPLWRQMEDFFRRHLFWDSLGDDSIFEPWVTVRAVHLCSGWGVQAQRQRTQDLHGSFKVDYPIRDPADVARLHCPRHEIDEARTAQNLARVQDCLGDLIDIDLDRGPAYWTWSADLSTDLGYLRGIEHFMVDMVDRP
;
A
#
# COMPACT_ATOMS: atom_id res chain seq x y z
N MET A 1 39.09 -34.42 16.40
CA MET A 1 38.74 -33.38 17.39
C MET A 1 37.84 -32.37 16.69
N PRO A 2 36.62 -32.14 17.18
CA PRO A 2 35.49 -31.63 16.41
C PRO A 2 35.28 -30.13 16.61
N TRP A 3 34.61 -29.51 15.63
CA TRP A 3 34.02 -28.18 15.74
C TRP A 3 32.99 -28.13 16.87
N ALA A 4 33.34 -27.44 17.96
CA ALA A 4 32.40 -27.10 19.01
C ALA A 4 31.50 -25.95 18.52
N ARG A 5 30.21 -26.24 18.35
CA ARG A 5 29.15 -25.23 18.25
C ARG A 5 29.09 -24.51 19.60
N GLN A 6 29.44 -23.23 19.63
CA GLN A 6 29.02 -22.37 20.73
C GLN A 6 27.57 -21.96 20.47
N GLU A 7 26.66 -22.61 21.19
CA GLU A 7 25.32 -22.10 21.46
C GLU A 7 25.46 -20.85 22.34
N THR A 8 25.56 -19.68 21.70
CA THR A 8 25.42 -18.42 22.43
C THR A 8 23.94 -18.11 22.58
N ALA A 9 23.46 -18.28 23.82
CA ALA A 9 22.13 -17.92 24.27
C ALA A 9 21.78 -16.47 23.92
N PHE A 10 20.62 -16.29 23.30
CA PHE A 10 20.01 -15.00 22.98
C PHE A 10 19.70 -14.21 24.27
N PRO A 11 20.09 -12.94 24.39
CA PRO A 11 19.60 -12.09 25.46
C PRO A 11 18.11 -11.80 25.22
N LYS A 12 17.26 -12.28 26.14
CA LYS A 12 15.87 -11.83 26.27
C LYS A 12 15.87 -10.40 26.82
N GLY A 13 15.48 -9.42 26.01
CA GLY A 13 15.29 -8.06 26.52
C GLY A 13 14.90 -7.05 25.44
N GLY A 14 13.66 -6.59 25.51
CA GLY A 14 13.10 -5.53 24.67
C GLY A 14 11.83 -6.02 23.98
N GLN A 15 10.68 -5.87 24.66
CA GLN A 15 9.36 -6.09 24.07
C GLN A 15 9.18 -5.16 22.86
N VAL A 16 9.61 -5.63 21.69
CA VAL A 16 8.98 -5.25 20.43
C VAL A 16 7.56 -5.73 20.59
N GLY A 17 6.62 -4.80 20.70
CA GLY A 17 5.21 -5.12 20.82
C GLY A 17 4.87 -6.16 19.78
N GLN A 18 4.65 -7.40 20.22
CA GLN A 18 3.92 -8.37 19.43
C GLN A 18 2.57 -7.69 19.23
N VAL A 19 2.39 -7.06 18.07
CA VAL A 19 1.05 -6.77 17.59
C VAL A 19 0.48 -8.16 17.33
N THR A 20 -0.17 -8.68 18.35
CA THR A 20 -0.94 -9.91 18.31
C THR A 20 -2.09 -9.62 17.35
N TYR A 21 -1.86 -9.83 16.05
CA TYR A 21 -2.91 -9.78 15.04
C TYR A 21 -3.78 -11.04 15.20
N LYS A 22 -4.53 -11.09 16.31
CA LYS A 22 -5.69 -11.97 16.47
C LYS A 22 -6.87 -11.37 15.68
N THR A 23 -6.64 -10.94 14.44
CA THR A 23 -7.73 -10.63 13.52
C THR A 23 -8.10 -11.94 12.86
N LEU A 24 -8.98 -12.70 13.52
CA LEU A 24 -9.58 -13.90 12.96
C LEU A 24 -10.18 -13.51 11.59
N ALA A 25 -9.65 -14.09 10.52
CA ALA A 25 -10.14 -13.91 9.16
C ALA A 25 -11.64 -14.24 9.12
N ARG A 26 -12.48 -13.20 9.09
CA ARG A 26 -13.93 -13.35 9.17
C ARG A 26 -14.48 -13.48 7.75
N ARG A 27 -15.29 -14.50 7.51
CA ARG A 27 -16.11 -14.54 6.29
C ARG A 27 -17.10 -13.37 6.31
N PRO A 28 -17.35 -12.71 5.17
CA PRO A 28 -18.31 -11.62 5.15
C PRO A 28 -19.68 -12.15 5.55
N THR A 29 -20.44 -11.35 6.29
CA THR A 29 -21.87 -11.65 6.49
C THR A 29 -22.59 -11.68 5.15
N LEU A 30 -23.77 -12.30 5.09
CA LEU A 30 -24.56 -12.32 3.84
C LEU A 30 -24.85 -10.90 3.35
N GLN A 31 -25.10 -9.95 4.26
CA GLN A 31 -25.33 -8.55 3.94
C GLN A 31 -24.08 -7.87 3.36
N GLU A 32 -22.91 -8.05 4.00
CA GLU A 32 -21.64 -7.52 3.48
C GLU A 32 -21.29 -8.13 2.11
N ARG A 33 -21.52 -9.43 1.92
CA ARG A 33 -21.28 -10.10 0.64
C ARG A 33 -22.15 -9.52 -0.45
N THR A 34 -23.46 -9.38 -0.21
CA THR A 34 -24.39 -8.78 -1.18
C THR A 34 -23.98 -7.34 -1.50
N TYR A 35 -23.60 -6.57 -0.49
CA TYR A 35 -23.16 -5.18 -0.64
C TYR A 35 -21.89 -5.06 -1.50
N LEU A 36 -20.85 -5.83 -1.20
CA LEU A 36 -19.60 -5.83 -1.97
C LEU A 36 -19.82 -6.25 -3.43
N ARG A 37 -20.70 -7.23 -3.66
CA ARG A 37 -21.03 -7.70 -5.01
C ARG A 37 -21.83 -6.67 -5.81
N ASP A 38 -22.68 -5.89 -5.15
CA ASP A 38 -23.36 -4.75 -5.79
C ASP A 38 -22.36 -3.68 -6.25
N LEU A 39 -21.42 -3.32 -5.37
CA LEU A 39 -20.32 -2.42 -5.72
C LEU A 39 -19.47 -2.94 -6.89
N ALA A 40 -19.13 -4.23 -6.87
CA ALA A 40 -18.35 -4.86 -7.93
C ALA A 40 -19.08 -4.82 -9.28
N ARG A 41 -20.40 -5.07 -9.32
CA ARG A 41 -21.19 -4.97 -10.55
C ARG A 41 -21.16 -3.58 -11.15
N ARG A 42 -21.39 -2.55 -10.33
CA ARG A 42 -21.32 -1.15 -10.77
C ARG A 42 -19.94 -0.79 -11.31
N TYR A 43 -18.88 -1.31 -10.70
CA TYR A 43 -17.53 -1.12 -11.19
C TYR A 43 -17.29 -1.83 -12.54
N VAL A 44 -17.79 -3.05 -12.69
CA VAL A 44 -17.74 -3.79 -13.97
C VAL A 44 -18.46 -3.03 -15.07
N ASP A 45 -19.63 -2.44 -14.78
CA ASP A 45 -20.38 -1.61 -15.74
C ASP A 45 -19.52 -0.43 -16.24
N ILE A 46 -18.77 0.23 -15.34
CA ILE A 46 -17.83 1.30 -15.71
C ILE A 46 -16.69 0.78 -16.58
N CYS A 47 -16.11 -0.37 -16.24
CA CYS A 47 -15.01 -0.97 -16.99
C CYS A 47 -15.42 -1.37 -18.41
N GLN A 48 -16.68 -1.74 -18.60
CA GLN A 48 -17.27 -2.14 -19.88
C GLN A 48 -17.83 -0.96 -20.68
N HIS A 49 -17.86 0.25 -20.12
CA HIS A 49 -18.39 1.41 -20.81
C HIS A 49 -17.59 1.70 -22.11
N PRO A 50 -18.24 1.99 -23.25
CA PRO A 50 -17.55 2.27 -24.52
C PRO A 50 -16.49 3.37 -24.45
N ASP A 51 -16.68 4.34 -23.55
CA ASP A 51 -15.72 5.42 -23.34
C ASP A 51 -14.36 4.93 -22.85
N GLN A 52 -14.28 3.78 -22.16
CA GLN A 52 -12.99 3.21 -21.76
C GLN A 52 -12.12 2.85 -22.97
N ALA A 53 -12.73 2.40 -24.07
CA ALA A 53 -12.00 2.13 -25.30
C ALA A 53 -11.50 3.43 -25.95
N GLN A 54 -12.31 4.49 -25.91
CA GLN A 54 -11.95 5.81 -26.41
C GLN A 54 -10.82 6.43 -25.60
N ARG A 55 -10.90 6.40 -24.26
CA ARG A 55 -9.85 6.85 -23.33
C ARG A 55 -8.55 6.10 -23.54
N ARG A 56 -8.58 4.76 -23.67
CA ARG A 56 -7.39 3.96 -24.02
C ARG A 56 -6.75 4.42 -25.32
N GLN A 57 -7.56 4.71 -26.34
CA GLN A 57 -7.05 5.20 -27.62
C GLN A 57 -6.44 6.60 -27.50
N LEU A 58 -7.11 7.51 -26.78
CA LEU A 58 -6.61 8.86 -26.48
C LEU A 58 -5.25 8.79 -25.79
N TRP A 59 -5.14 8.03 -24.70
CA TRP A 59 -3.88 7.85 -23.97
C TRP A 59 -2.78 7.22 -24.81
N ARG A 60 -3.09 6.19 -25.62
CA ARG A 60 -2.10 5.58 -26.54
C ARG A 60 -1.57 6.60 -27.55
N GLN A 61 -2.44 7.41 -28.15
CA GLN A 61 -2.05 8.44 -29.11
C GLN A 61 -1.22 9.55 -28.45
N HIS A 62 -1.68 10.05 -27.30
CA HIS A 62 -0.99 11.07 -26.52
C HIS A 62 0.42 10.61 -26.12
N ASN A 63 0.54 9.41 -25.57
CA ASN A 63 1.82 8.81 -25.19
C ASN A 63 2.68 8.41 -26.39
N SER A 64 2.10 8.36 -27.60
CA SER A 64 2.83 8.19 -28.88
C SER A 64 3.21 9.53 -29.52
N LEU A 65 3.11 10.65 -28.78
CA LEU A 65 3.43 12.01 -29.23
C LEU A 65 2.62 12.46 -30.45
N ARG A 66 1.42 11.89 -30.64
CA ARG A 66 0.49 12.36 -31.68
C ARG A 66 -0.31 13.54 -31.16
N ARG A 67 -0.76 14.41 -32.07
CA ARG A 67 -1.65 15.52 -31.73
C ARG A 67 -3.02 15.00 -31.29
N THR A 68 -3.34 15.17 -30.03
CA THR A 68 -4.65 14.86 -29.42
C THR A 68 -5.14 16.07 -28.61
N PRO A 69 -6.42 16.13 -28.23
CA PRO A 69 -6.81 16.92 -27.07
C PRO A 69 -5.96 16.51 -25.84
N PRO A 70 -5.63 17.43 -24.92
CA PRO A 70 -4.92 17.09 -23.70
C PRO A 70 -5.80 16.18 -22.83
N PRO A 71 -5.35 14.96 -22.47
CA PRO A 71 -6.09 14.12 -21.54
C PRO A 71 -6.04 14.71 -20.12
N ILE A 72 -7.16 14.63 -19.41
CA ILE A 72 -7.29 15.08 -18.02
C ILE A 72 -7.19 13.87 -17.10
N TYR A 73 -6.34 13.97 -16.06
CA TYR A 73 -6.13 12.91 -15.10
C TYR A 73 -6.14 13.44 -13.67
N ILE A 74 -7.19 13.09 -12.91
CA ILE A 74 -7.41 13.54 -11.54
C ILE A 74 -6.88 12.46 -10.59
N ARG A 75 -5.59 12.55 -10.27
CA ARG A 75 -4.87 11.53 -9.47
C ARG A 75 -5.00 11.68 -7.95
N ALA A 76 -5.52 12.79 -7.46
CA ALA A 76 -5.59 13.08 -6.03
C ALA A 76 -6.88 13.85 -5.73
N PHE A 77 -7.69 13.28 -4.84
CA PHE A 77 -8.90 13.87 -4.32
C PHE A 77 -9.01 13.48 -2.85
N ALA A 78 -9.67 14.32 -2.05
CA ALA A 78 -9.80 14.15 -0.60
C ALA A 78 -10.82 13.05 -0.24
N TRP A 79 -10.65 11.85 -0.80
CA TRP A 79 -11.57 10.72 -0.64
C TRP A 79 -11.87 10.45 0.83
N ASN A 80 -10.83 10.42 1.67
CA ASN A 80 -10.96 10.15 3.11
C ASN A 80 -11.74 11.22 3.89
N GLU A 81 -11.99 12.38 3.30
CA GLU A 81 -12.80 13.46 3.90
C GLU A 81 -14.28 13.38 3.47
N MET A 82 -14.60 12.54 2.50
CA MET A 82 -15.98 12.36 2.03
C MET A 82 -16.76 11.47 3.01
N PRO A 83 -18.02 11.77 3.33
CA PRO A 83 -18.88 10.87 4.11
C PRO A 83 -18.96 9.46 3.51
N GLU A 84 -18.83 9.38 2.18
CA GLU A 84 -18.81 8.13 1.43
C GLU A 84 -17.51 7.32 1.59
N ALA A 85 -16.49 7.78 2.30
CA ALA A 85 -15.32 6.96 2.63
C ALA A 85 -15.47 6.17 3.93
N GLU A 86 -16.52 6.42 4.73
CA GLU A 86 -16.73 5.67 5.97
C GLU A 86 -16.99 4.18 5.68
N PRO A 87 -16.13 3.26 6.18
CA PRO A 87 -16.23 1.84 5.84
C PRO A 87 -17.41 1.17 6.55
N ARG A 88 -18.17 0.37 5.80
CA ARG A 88 -19.29 -0.41 6.31
C ARG A 88 -18.89 -1.83 6.70
N CYS A 89 -17.93 -2.41 6.00
CA CYS A 89 -17.41 -3.74 6.29
C CYS A 89 -16.59 -3.73 7.58
N GLN A 90 -16.56 -4.84 8.31
CA GLN A 90 -15.82 -4.94 9.58
C GLN A 90 -14.42 -5.55 9.43
N ASP A 91 -14.28 -6.58 8.58
CA ASP A 91 -13.00 -7.26 8.36
C ASP A 91 -12.05 -6.36 7.53
N PRO A 92 -10.76 -6.26 7.88
CA PRO A 92 -9.81 -5.41 7.16
C PRO A 92 -9.70 -5.72 5.66
N LEU A 93 -9.80 -6.99 5.26
CA LEU A 93 -9.76 -7.38 3.84
C LEU A 93 -10.98 -6.80 3.11
N TRP A 94 -12.16 -6.92 3.71
CA TRP A 94 -13.40 -6.43 3.10
C TRP A 94 -13.48 -4.91 3.09
N ARG A 95 -12.93 -4.23 4.10
CA ARG A 95 -12.78 -2.76 4.09
C ARG A 95 -11.91 -2.29 2.95
N GLN A 96 -10.81 -2.99 2.67
CA GLN A 96 -9.93 -2.66 1.55
C GLN A 96 -10.65 -2.81 0.19
N MET A 97 -11.41 -3.89 0.01
CA MET A 97 -12.20 -4.11 -1.21
C MET A 97 -13.34 -3.09 -1.35
N GLU A 98 -14.03 -2.77 -0.25
CA GLU A 98 -15.06 -1.73 -0.22
C GLU A 98 -14.47 -0.37 -0.61
N ASP A 99 -13.37 0.04 0.01
CA ASP A 99 -12.70 1.30 -0.29
C ASP A 99 -12.27 1.35 -1.76
N PHE A 100 -11.69 0.26 -2.28
CA PHE A 100 -11.34 0.16 -3.69
C PHE A 100 -12.56 0.47 -4.59
N PHE A 101 -13.68 -0.24 -4.43
CA PHE A 101 -14.82 -0.02 -5.32
C PHE A 101 -15.43 1.36 -5.14
N ARG A 102 -15.66 1.80 -3.90
CA ARG A 102 -16.29 3.10 -3.64
C ARG A 102 -15.45 4.26 -4.15
N ARG A 103 -14.14 4.22 -3.94
CA ARG A 103 -13.20 5.23 -4.43
C ARG A 103 -13.19 5.29 -5.96
N HIS A 104 -13.25 4.15 -6.65
CA HIS A 104 -13.30 4.14 -8.12
C HIS A 104 -14.66 4.56 -8.68
N LEU A 105 -15.77 4.21 -8.02
CA LEU A 105 -17.10 4.70 -8.39
C LEU A 105 -17.19 6.22 -8.25
N PHE A 106 -16.58 6.77 -7.20
CA PHE A 106 -16.46 8.22 -7.02
C PHE A 106 -15.55 8.84 -8.06
N TRP A 107 -14.40 8.23 -8.35
CA TRP A 107 -13.48 8.71 -9.38
C TRP A 107 -14.13 8.77 -10.75
N ASP A 108 -14.87 7.73 -11.16
CA ASP A 108 -15.59 7.74 -12.43
C ASP A 108 -16.57 8.92 -12.54
N SER A 109 -17.24 9.28 -11.44
CA SER A 109 -18.13 10.44 -11.40
C SER A 109 -17.44 11.79 -11.64
N LEU A 110 -16.11 11.87 -11.51
CA LEU A 110 -15.34 13.08 -11.82
C LEU A 110 -15.23 13.32 -13.33
N GLY A 111 -15.51 12.32 -14.16
CA GLY A 111 -15.58 12.46 -15.61
C GLY A 111 -14.25 12.79 -16.28
N ASP A 112 -13.13 12.37 -15.70
CA ASP A 112 -11.81 12.53 -16.31
C ASP A 112 -11.52 11.42 -17.35
N ASP A 113 -10.32 11.43 -17.92
CA ASP A 113 -9.90 10.44 -18.92
C ASP A 113 -9.30 9.17 -18.31
N SER A 114 -9.54 8.90 -17.02
CA SER A 114 -9.01 7.70 -16.37
C SER A 114 -9.56 6.41 -16.97
N ILE A 115 -8.67 5.43 -17.09
CA ILE A 115 -9.00 4.09 -17.55
C ILE A 115 -9.28 3.22 -16.32
N PHE A 116 -10.44 2.58 -16.32
CA PHE A 116 -10.83 1.62 -15.30
C PHE A 116 -10.72 0.21 -15.88
N GLU A 117 -9.98 -0.64 -15.20
CA GLU A 117 -9.60 -1.95 -15.71
C GLU A 117 -10.48 -3.06 -15.12
N PRO A 118 -10.84 -4.08 -15.93
CA PRO A 118 -11.81 -5.11 -15.54
C PRO A 118 -11.23 -6.18 -14.60
N TRP A 119 -10.38 -5.79 -13.65
CA TRP A 119 -9.84 -6.68 -12.62
C TRP A 119 -9.70 -5.97 -11.27
N VAL A 120 -9.65 -6.76 -10.21
CA VAL A 120 -9.39 -6.29 -8.84
C VAL A 120 -8.13 -6.95 -8.32
N THR A 121 -7.20 -6.12 -7.85
CA THR A 121 -5.90 -6.58 -7.38
C THR A 121 -5.87 -6.88 -5.89
N VAL A 122 -5.50 -8.12 -5.57
CA VAL A 122 -5.13 -8.53 -4.22
C VAL A 122 -3.61 -8.42 -4.11
N ARG A 123 -3.12 -7.60 -3.19
CA ARG A 123 -1.68 -7.49 -2.94
C ARG A 123 -1.20 -8.62 -2.02
N ALA A 124 -0.04 -9.19 -2.34
CA ALA A 124 0.63 -10.16 -1.49
C ALA A 124 0.90 -9.57 -0.11
N VAL A 125 0.80 -10.40 0.92
CA VAL A 125 1.16 -9.98 2.28
C VAL A 125 2.66 -10.14 2.44
N HIS A 126 3.35 -9.04 2.74
CA HIS A 126 4.80 -9.06 2.91
C HIS A 126 5.22 -9.14 4.38
N LEU A 127 6.32 -9.84 4.62
CA LEU A 127 7.06 -9.85 5.87
C LEU A 127 8.33 -9.03 5.64
N CYS A 128 8.38 -7.83 6.21
CA CYS A 128 9.49 -6.89 6.01
C CYS A 128 10.11 -6.49 7.34
N SER A 129 11.44 -6.49 7.42
CA SER A 129 12.16 -6.07 8.64
C SER A 129 12.46 -4.57 8.69
N GLY A 130 12.46 -3.90 7.54
CA GLY A 130 12.99 -2.54 7.43
C GLY A 130 14.48 -2.46 7.78
N TRP A 131 14.96 -1.24 8.04
CA TRP A 131 16.38 -0.94 8.26
C TRP A 131 16.89 -1.21 9.69
N GLY A 132 16.13 -1.89 10.54
CA GLY A 132 16.54 -2.24 11.91
C GLY A 132 16.40 -1.11 12.95
N VAL A 133 16.15 0.13 12.51
CA VAL A 133 15.86 1.28 13.37
C VAL A 133 14.53 1.93 12.96
N GLN A 134 13.84 2.56 13.92
CA GLN A 134 12.55 3.21 13.67
C GLN A 134 12.64 4.71 13.94
N ALA A 135 12.24 5.51 12.95
CA ALA A 135 12.08 6.94 13.10
C ALA A 135 10.79 7.25 13.87
N GLN A 136 10.90 7.99 14.98
CA GLN A 136 9.74 8.38 15.77
C GLN A 136 9.13 9.66 15.22
N ARG A 137 7.80 9.72 15.14
CA ARG A 137 7.07 10.91 14.68
C ARG A 137 6.40 11.60 15.86
N GLN A 138 6.74 12.86 16.08
CA GLN A 138 6.06 13.76 17.01
C GLN A 138 4.96 14.50 16.25
N ARG A 139 3.69 14.15 16.53
CA ARG A 139 2.52 14.69 15.84
C ARG A 139 1.80 15.75 16.68
N THR A 140 1.12 16.69 16.04
CA THR A 140 0.12 17.53 16.72
C THR A 140 -1.15 16.71 17.04
N GLN A 141 -2.06 17.27 17.84
CA GLN A 141 -3.32 16.62 18.21
C GLN A 141 -4.35 16.59 17.07
N ASP A 142 -4.13 17.38 16.01
CA ASP A 142 -5.02 17.44 14.86
C ASP A 142 -4.94 16.15 14.04
N LEU A 143 -6.11 15.61 13.66
CA LEU A 143 -6.23 14.32 12.94
C LEU A 143 -5.39 14.25 11.65
N HIS A 144 -5.18 15.40 11.00
CA HIS A 144 -4.39 15.55 9.77
C HIS A 144 -3.25 16.57 9.92
N GLY A 145 -2.76 16.75 11.14
CA GLY A 145 -1.71 17.73 11.45
C GLY A 145 -0.32 17.36 10.93
N SER A 146 0.57 18.35 10.97
CA SER A 146 1.98 18.17 10.66
C SER A 146 2.71 17.38 11.75
N PHE A 147 3.92 16.91 11.44
CA PHE A 147 4.75 16.19 12.40
C PHE A 147 6.23 16.52 12.22
N LYS A 148 6.99 16.36 13.30
CA LYS A 148 8.45 16.31 13.27
C LYS A 148 8.93 14.88 13.46
N VAL A 149 10.05 14.55 12.85
CA VAL A 149 10.69 13.24 12.97
C VAL A 149 11.86 13.37 13.93
N ASP A 150 11.97 12.45 14.89
CA ASP A 150 13.18 12.26 15.66
C ASP A 150 14.07 11.26 14.92
N TYR A 151 15.16 11.77 14.34
CA TYR A 151 16.03 11.02 13.45
C TYR A 151 16.89 10.03 14.25
N PRO A 152 16.82 8.72 13.95
CA PRO A 152 17.58 7.70 14.68
C PRO A 152 19.09 7.71 14.38
N ILE A 153 19.52 8.28 13.25
CA ILE A 153 20.93 8.44 12.88
C ILE A 153 21.33 9.89 13.11
N ARG A 154 22.05 10.15 14.21
CA ARG A 154 22.48 11.51 14.58
C ARG A 154 23.96 11.72 14.26
N ASP A 155 24.76 10.70 14.55
CA ASP A 155 26.20 10.69 14.31
C ASP A 155 26.56 9.60 13.28
N PRO A 156 27.68 9.74 12.53
CA PRO A 156 28.09 8.75 11.53
C PRO A 156 28.20 7.31 12.08
N ALA A 157 28.57 7.16 13.36
CA ALA A 157 28.66 5.85 14.00
C ALA A 157 27.30 5.14 14.16
N ASP A 158 26.18 5.87 14.15
CA ASP A 158 24.84 5.29 14.26
C ASP A 158 24.47 4.41 13.06
N VAL A 159 25.14 4.59 11.91
CA VAL A 159 24.94 3.77 10.71
C VAL A 159 25.19 2.28 11.01
N ALA A 160 26.06 1.96 11.96
CA ALA A 160 26.31 0.58 12.40
C ALA A 160 25.08 -0.12 13.01
N ARG A 161 24.03 0.64 13.36
CA ARG A 161 22.75 0.10 13.87
C ARG A 161 21.80 -0.32 12.75
N LEU A 162 22.11 0.01 11.49
CA LEU A 162 21.29 -0.35 10.35
C LEU A 162 21.47 -1.83 10.01
N HIS A 163 20.36 -2.46 9.63
CA HIS A 163 20.36 -3.82 9.08
C HIS A 163 19.87 -3.81 7.65
N CYS A 164 20.38 -4.74 6.84
CA CYS A 164 19.84 -4.97 5.51
C CYS A 164 18.36 -5.35 5.61
N PRO A 165 17.45 -4.63 4.93
CA PRO A 165 16.04 -4.97 4.96
C PRO A 165 15.81 -6.36 4.35
N ARG A 166 15.07 -7.19 5.08
CA ARG A 166 14.56 -8.48 4.59
C ARG A 166 13.21 -8.24 3.95
N HIS A 167 13.01 -8.84 2.77
CA HIS A 167 11.75 -8.79 2.03
C HIS A 167 11.30 -10.23 1.73
N GLU A 168 10.13 -10.59 2.26
CA GLU A 168 9.53 -11.90 2.02
C GLU A 168 8.02 -11.78 1.84
N ILE A 169 7.40 -12.80 1.25
CA ILE A 169 5.95 -12.93 1.13
C ILE A 169 5.48 -13.99 2.14
N ASP A 170 4.47 -13.64 2.93
CA ASP A 170 3.68 -14.61 3.69
C ASP A 170 2.76 -15.35 2.71
N GLU A 171 3.25 -16.46 2.15
CA GLU A 171 2.54 -17.23 1.12
C GLU A 171 1.19 -17.76 1.63
N ALA A 172 1.16 -18.23 2.88
CA ALA A 172 -0.04 -18.81 3.47
C ALA A 172 -1.15 -17.76 3.59
N ARG A 173 -0.82 -16.57 4.12
CA ARG A 173 -1.79 -15.48 4.26
C ARG A 173 -2.18 -14.88 2.92
N THR A 174 -1.23 -14.78 1.99
CA THR A 174 -1.49 -14.33 0.62
C THR A 174 -2.50 -15.24 -0.08
N ALA A 175 -2.26 -16.56 -0.05
CA ALA A 175 -3.18 -17.54 -0.62
C ALA A 175 -4.56 -17.50 0.06
N GLN A 176 -4.60 -17.34 1.39
CA GLN A 176 -5.85 -17.21 2.13
C GLN A 176 -6.65 -15.96 1.70
N ASN A 177 -6.00 -14.81 1.57
CA ASN A 177 -6.67 -13.58 1.15
C ASN A 177 -7.17 -13.68 -0.29
N LEU A 178 -6.35 -14.20 -1.20
CA LEU A 178 -6.73 -14.40 -2.59
C LEU A 178 -7.96 -15.32 -2.71
N ALA A 179 -7.92 -16.49 -2.06
CA ALA A 179 -9.03 -17.44 -2.09
C ALA A 179 -10.33 -16.84 -1.53
N ARG A 180 -10.24 -16.03 -0.47
CA ARG A 180 -11.40 -15.33 0.10
C ARG A 180 -12.01 -14.35 -0.92
N VAL A 181 -11.19 -13.53 -1.56
CA VAL A 181 -11.67 -12.54 -2.54
C VAL A 181 -12.24 -13.25 -3.78
N GLN A 182 -11.57 -14.29 -4.28
CA GLN A 182 -12.05 -15.11 -5.39
C GLN A 182 -13.41 -15.76 -5.09
N ASP A 183 -13.60 -16.35 -3.90
CA ASP A 183 -14.89 -16.91 -3.48
C ASP A 183 -16.01 -15.85 -3.46
N CYS A 184 -15.67 -14.62 -3.11
CA CYS A 184 -16.64 -13.53 -2.95
C CYS A 184 -17.01 -12.85 -4.26
N LEU A 185 -16.03 -12.64 -5.15
CA LEU A 185 -16.12 -11.73 -6.30
C LEU A 185 -15.67 -12.33 -7.64
N GLY A 186 -14.99 -13.48 -7.64
CA GLY A 186 -14.31 -14.03 -8.82
C GLY A 186 -15.23 -14.50 -9.95
N ASP A 187 -16.54 -14.61 -9.71
CA ASP A 187 -17.54 -14.85 -10.75
C ASP A 187 -18.04 -13.56 -11.43
N LEU A 188 -17.71 -12.39 -10.87
CA LEU A 188 -18.14 -11.08 -11.38
C LEU A 188 -17.01 -10.34 -12.09
N ILE A 189 -15.78 -10.46 -11.60
CA ILE A 189 -14.62 -9.72 -12.08
C ILE A 189 -13.34 -10.53 -11.87
N ASP A 190 -12.37 -10.37 -12.77
CA ASP A 190 -11.08 -11.04 -12.66
C ASP A 190 -10.34 -10.57 -11.40
N ILE A 191 -9.73 -11.50 -10.67
CA ILE A 191 -8.95 -11.21 -9.46
C ILE A 191 -7.49 -11.52 -9.75
N ASP A 192 -6.66 -10.48 -9.85
CA ASP A 192 -5.22 -10.62 -10.04
C ASP A 192 -4.46 -10.53 -8.71
N LEU A 193 -3.33 -11.24 -8.64
CA LEU A 193 -2.45 -11.25 -7.47
C LEU A 193 -1.20 -10.43 -7.76
N ASP A 194 -1.07 -9.28 -7.11
CA ASP A 194 0.15 -8.46 -7.16
C ASP A 194 1.18 -9.00 -6.16
N ARG A 195 2.27 -9.57 -6.71
CA ARG A 195 3.43 -10.08 -5.96
C ARG A 195 4.63 -9.15 -6.03
N GLY A 196 4.41 -7.89 -6.43
CA GLY A 196 5.43 -6.86 -6.51
C GLY A 196 6.15 -6.62 -5.19
N PRO A 197 7.25 -5.84 -5.22
CA PRO A 197 8.07 -5.59 -4.04
C PRO A 197 7.28 -4.88 -2.95
N ALA A 198 7.56 -5.22 -1.68
CA ALA A 198 6.96 -4.55 -0.53
C ALA A 198 7.36 -3.07 -0.47
N TYR A 199 8.58 -2.79 -0.89
CA TYR A 199 9.19 -1.47 -1.02
C TYR A 199 8.79 -0.87 -2.38
N TRP A 200 7.83 0.05 -2.36
CA TRP A 200 7.21 0.65 -3.55
C TRP A 200 6.94 2.14 -3.32
N THR A 201 6.78 2.91 -4.40
CA THR A 201 6.56 4.37 -4.35
C THR A 201 7.60 5.07 -3.46
N TRP A 202 7.19 5.59 -2.30
CA TRP A 202 8.04 6.32 -1.35
C TRP A 202 9.02 5.44 -0.58
N SER A 203 8.96 4.12 -0.73
CA SER A 203 9.99 3.22 -0.21
C SER A 203 10.72 2.49 -1.34
N ALA A 204 10.46 2.83 -2.60
CA ALA A 204 11.23 2.30 -3.74
C ALA A 204 12.57 3.03 -3.92
N ASP A 205 12.72 4.19 -3.28
CA ASP A 205 13.93 4.99 -3.27
C ASP A 205 14.56 5.03 -1.87
N LEU A 206 15.87 5.31 -1.82
CA LEU A 206 16.58 5.48 -0.55
C LEU A 206 16.38 6.86 0.08
N SER A 207 15.97 7.87 -0.69
CA SER A 207 15.94 9.26 -0.23
C SER A 207 14.84 9.51 0.80
N THR A 208 13.69 8.86 0.66
CA THR A 208 12.60 8.94 1.64
C THR A 208 13.02 8.30 2.96
N ASP A 209 13.53 7.06 2.91
CA ASP A 209 13.99 6.35 4.11
C ASP A 209 15.15 7.10 4.76
N LEU A 210 16.13 7.58 3.99
CA LEU A 210 17.24 8.40 4.49
C LEU A 210 16.74 9.70 5.12
N GLY A 211 15.74 10.34 4.52
CA GLY A 211 15.08 11.52 5.09
C GLY A 211 14.44 11.24 6.45
N TYR A 212 13.81 10.08 6.64
CA TYR A 212 13.28 9.68 7.94
C TYR A 212 14.36 9.22 8.93
N LEU A 213 15.46 8.65 8.45
CA LEU A 213 16.52 8.09 9.29
C LEU A 213 17.54 9.11 9.76
N ARG A 214 17.93 10.04 8.89
CA ARG A 214 18.99 11.03 9.12
C ARG A 214 18.49 12.47 9.11
N GLY A 215 17.36 12.74 8.44
CA GLY A 215 16.89 14.10 8.16
C GLY A 215 17.47 14.63 6.86
N ILE A 216 16.63 15.26 6.04
CA ILE A 216 17.02 15.75 4.70
C ILE A 216 18.09 16.82 4.83
N GLU A 217 17.89 17.74 5.77
CA GLU A 217 18.84 18.80 6.11
C GLU A 217 20.22 18.25 6.47
N HIS A 218 20.27 17.15 7.22
CA HIS A 218 21.52 16.61 7.73
C HIS A 218 22.29 15.85 6.67
N PHE A 219 21.63 14.99 5.89
CA PHE A 219 22.35 14.25 4.86
C PHE A 219 22.78 15.15 3.70
N MET A 220 22.04 16.23 3.39
CA MET A 220 22.49 17.21 2.38
C MET A 220 23.78 17.91 2.80
N VAL A 221 23.96 18.19 4.09
CA VAL A 221 25.23 18.69 4.63
C VAL A 221 26.30 17.60 4.61
N ASP A 222 25.94 16.37 5.01
CA ASP A 222 26.87 15.23 4.97
C ASP A 222 27.42 15.00 3.54
N MET A 223 26.63 15.20 2.48
CA MET A 223 27.12 15.09 1.08
C MET A 223 28.26 16.06 0.74
N VAL A 224 28.41 17.17 1.47
CA VAL A 224 29.50 18.14 1.28
C VAL A 224 30.64 17.85 2.26
N ASP A 225 30.31 17.70 3.54
CA ASP A 225 31.31 17.60 4.60
C ASP A 225 31.88 16.18 4.77
N ARG A 226 31.10 15.16 4.40
CA ARG A 226 31.36 13.72 4.64
C ARG A 226 30.74 12.82 3.54
N PRO A 227 31.16 12.96 2.26
CA PRO A 227 30.58 12.23 1.13
C PRO A 227 30.80 10.71 1.20
#